data_AF-A0A2W4JZ59-F1
#
_entry.id   AF-A0A2W4JZ59-F1
#
_cell.length_a   1.000
_cell.length_b   1.000
_cell.length_c   1.000
_cell.angle_alpha   90.00
_cell.angle_beta   90.00
_cell.angle_gamma   90.00
#
_symmetry.space_group_name_H-M   'P 1'
#
loop_
_entity.id
_entity.type
_entity.pdbx_description
1 polymer ?
#
loop_
_entity_poly.entity_id
_entity_poly.type
_entity_poly.pdbx_seq_one_letter_code
_entity_poly.pdbx_strand_id
1 'polypeptide(L)' 'MTQAWKLVGGEWARVADAVISGTTVTYVLQDGGPLDADGAADGVIVDPVLFAVAAAFTG' A
#
# COMPACT_ATOMS: atom_id res chain seq x y z
N MET A 1 2.48 -6.97 -15.48
CA MET A 1 2.45 -5.65 -14.81
C MET A 1 2.96 -5.81 -13.39
N THR A 2 3.71 -4.82 -12.91
CA THR A 2 4.22 -4.80 -11.53
C THR A 2 3.15 -4.21 -10.61
N GLN A 3 2.92 -4.83 -9.45
CA GLN A 3 1.93 -4.43 -8.46
C GLN A 3 2.62 -4.14 -7.12
N ALA A 4 2.15 -3.11 -6.42
CA ALA A 4 2.57 -2.82 -5.05
C ALA A 4 1.54 -3.34 -4.05
N TRP A 5 2.04 -3.83 -2.93
CA TRP A 5 1.27 -4.38 -1.82
C TRP A 5 1.80 -3.82 -0.50
N LYS A 6 0.90 -3.58 0.44
CA LYS A 6 1.22 -3.07 1.77
C LYS A 6 0.64 -4.00 2.82
N LEU A 7 1.37 -4.24 3.91
CA LEU A 7 0.84 -4.98 5.05
C LEU A 7 0.01 -4.05 5.93
N VAL A 8 -1.28 -4.35 6.09
CA VAL A 8 -2.25 -3.55 6.85
C VAL A 8 -2.99 -4.51 7.79
N GLY A 9 -2.93 -4.28 9.10
CA GLY A 9 -3.60 -5.15 10.08
C GLY A 9 -3.15 -6.62 10.06
N GLY A 10 -1.97 -6.92 9.48
CA GLY A 10 -1.48 -8.29 9.30
C GLY A 10 -1.87 -8.96 7.97
N GLU A 11 -2.60 -8.26 7.10
CA GLU A 11 -3.00 -8.74 5.78
C GLU A 11 -2.38 -7.92 4.65
N TRP A 12 -2.10 -8.56 3.51
CA TRP A 12 -1.56 -7.86 2.34
C TRP A 12 -2.69 -7.21 1.54
N ALA A 13 -2.72 -5.88 1.55
CA ALA A 13 -3.62 -5.07 0.74
C ALA A 13 -2.93 -4.62 -0.54
N ARG A 14 -3.62 -4.76 -1.69
CA ARG A 14 -3.13 -4.23 -2.97
C ARG A 14 -3.22 -2.71 -2.98
N VAL A 15 -2.14 -2.04 -3.34
CA VAL A 15 -2.13 -0.59 -3.57
C VAL A 15 -2.50 -0.32 -5.03
N ALA A 16 -3.78 -0.09 -5.29
CA ALA A 16 -4.35 -0.08 -6.64
C ALA A 16 -3.73 1.00 -7.55
N ASP A 17 -3.52 2.20 -7.01
CA ASP A 17 -3.05 3.39 -7.73
C ASP A 17 -1.56 3.68 -7.48
N ALA A 18 -0.79 2.66 -7.10
CA ALA A 18 0.65 2.80 -6.91
C ALA A 18 1.37 3.11 -8.22
N VAL A 19 2.20 4.14 -8.20
CA VAL A 19 3.19 4.43 -9.24
C VAL A 19 4.53 3.87 -8.80
N ILE A 20 5.08 2.94 -9.57
CA ILE A 20 6.38 2.32 -9.31
C ILE A 20 7.40 2.90 -10.27
N SER A 21 8.45 3.54 -9.74
CA SER A 21 9.57 4.10 -10.51
C SER A 21 10.89 3.61 -9.93
N GLY A 22 11.54 2.66 -10.60
CA GLY A 22 12.73 1.99 -10.08
C GLY A 22 12.45 1.28 -8.76
N THR A 23 13.05 1.74 -7.67
CA THR A 23 12.85 1.24 -6.30
C THR A 23 11.89 2.10 -5.48
N THR A 24 11.27 3.12 -6.09
CA THR A 24 10.33 4.03 -5.42
C THR A 24 8.89 3.64 -5.73
N VAL A 25 8.05 3.57 -4.69
CA VAL A 25 6.60 3.42 -4.79
C VAL A 25 5.94 4.71 -4.29
N THR A 26 5.12 5.34 -5.12
CA THR A 26 4.32 6.51 -4.77
C THR A 26 2.85 6.13 -4.77
N TYR A 27 2.13 6.48 -3.70
CA TYR A 27 0.71 6.17 -3.52
C TYR A 27 0.07 7.20 -2.59
N VAL A 28 -1.26 7.23 -2.55
CA VAL A 28 -2.03 8.08 -1.64
C VAL A 28 -2.43 7.27 -0.41
N LEU A 29 -2.22 7.86 0.76
CA LEU A 29 -2.71 7.35 2.04
C LEU A 29 -3.69 8.38 2.61
N GLN A 30 -4.85 7.90 3.04
CA GLN A 30 -5.94 8.71 3.57
C GLN A 30 -6.25 8.22 4.98
N ASP A 31 -6.44 9.16 5.91
CA ASP A 31 -6.94 8.94 7.27
C ASP A 31 -8.31 8.24 7.23
N GLY A 32 -8.43 7.10 7.92
CA GLY A 32 -9.59 6.21 7.86
C GLY A 32 -9.74 5.46 6.53
N GLY A 33 -8.72 5.49 5.67
CA GLY A 33 -8.71 4.82 4.38
C GLY A 33 -8.31 3.34 4.45
N PRO A 34 -8.43 2.58 3.34
CA PRO A 34 -8.15 1.14 3.33
C PRO A 34 -6.70 0.73 3.59
N LEU A 35 -5.78 1.70 3.54
CA LEU A 35 -4.35 1.50 3.79
C LEU A 35 -3.90 2.08 5.13
N ASP A 36 -4.83 2.65 5.89
CA ASP A 36 -4.65 3.08 7.26
C ASP A 36 -4.84 1.87 8.19
N ALA A 37 -3.89 1.60 9.08
CA ALA A 37 -3.82 0.30 9.75
C ALA A 37 -4.94 0.05 10.75
N ASP A 38 -5.48 1.10 11.37
CA ASP A 38 -6.66 1.02 12.22
C ASP A 38 -7.96 1.37 11.49
N GLY A 39 -7.86 1.96 10.29
CA GLY A 39 -9.00 2.40 9.49
C GLY A 39 -9.83 3.49 10.16
N ALA A 40 -9.31 4.19 11.18
CA ALA A 40 -10.02 5.21 11.92
C ALA A 40 -9.86 6.59 11.24
N ALA A 41 -10.95 7.31 11.06
CA ALA A 41 -10.90 8.70 10.62
C ALA A 41 -10.85 9.63 11.84
N ASP A 42 -9.70 9.69 12.51
CA ASP A 42 -9.50 10.45 13.75
C ASP A 42 -8.38 11.51 13.66
N GLY A 43 -7.85 11.73 12.46
CA GLY A 43 -6.76 12.67 12.18
C GLY A 43 -5.38 12.08 12.38
N VAL A 44 -5.26 10.76 12.63
CA VAL A 44 -3.99 10.06 12.79
C VAL A 44 -3.93 8.86 11.85
N ILE A 45 -3.03 8.94 10.87
CA ILE A 45 -2.70 7.78 10.04
C ILE A 45 -1.76 6.84 10.81
N VAL A 46 -2.16 5.59 10.98
CA VAL A 46 -1.33 4.52 11.54
C VAL A 46 -0.73 3.71 10.39
N ASP A 47 0.58 3.88 10.16
CA ASP A 47 1.28 3.22 9.05
C ASP A 47 2.54 2.43 9.51
N PRO A 48 2.40 1.11 9.76
CA PRO A 48 3.55 0.22 9.81
C PRO A 48 4.15 0.10 8.40
N VAL A 49 5.29 0.74 8.16
CA VAL A 49 5.93 0.78 6.84
C VAL A 49 6.50 -0.61 6.46
N LEU A 50 5.65 -1.45 5.84
CA LEU A 50 6.05 -2.72 5.24
C LEU A 50 5.45 -2.84 3.82
N PHE A 51 6.33 -2.84 2.83
CA PHE A 51 5.97 -2.86 1.41
C PHE A 51 6.52 -4.08 0.68
N ALA A 52 5.74 -4.59 -0.26
CA ALA A 52 6.17 -5.62 -1.21
C ALA A 52 5.83 -5.20 -2.65
N VAL A 53 6.69 -5.60 -3.58
CA VAL A 53 6.48 -5.41 -5.02
C VAL A 53 6.40 -6.79 -5.66
N ALA A 54 5.26 -7.10 -6.30
CA ALA A 54 5.04 -8.35 -7.00
C ALA A 54 5.02 -8.10 -8.51
N ALA A 55 5.82 -8.86 -9.26
CA ALA A 55 5.81 -8.83 -10.71
C ALA A 55 5.14 -10.11 -11.25
N ALA A 56 4.12 -9.96 -12.08
CA ALA A 56 3.61 -11.06 -12.89
C ALA A 56 4.39 -11.12 -14.21
N PHE A 57 5.05 -12.24 -14.47
CA PHE A 57 5.60 -12.57 -15.79
C PHE A 57 4.44 -12.85 -16.75
N THR A 58 4.40 -12.16 -17.90
CA THR A 58 3.29 -12.26 -18.85
C THR A 58 3.64 -13.01 -20.15
N GLY A 59 4.84 -13.60 -20.24
CA GLY A 59 5.34 -14.18 -21.49
C GLY A 59 6.00 -13.16 -22.39
#